data_AF-R6NJW3-F1
#
_entry.id   AF-R6NJW3-F1
#
_cell.length_a   1.000
_cell.length_b   1.000
_cell.length_c   1.000
_cell.angle_alpha   90.00
_cell.angle_beta   90.00
_cell.angle_gamma   90.00
#
_symmetry.space_group_name_H-M   'P 1'
#
loop_
_entity.id
_entity.type
_entity.pdbx_description
1 polymer ?
#
loop_
_entity_poly.entity_id
_entity_poly.type
_entity_poly.pdbx_seq_one_letter_code
_entity_poly.pdbx_strand_id
1 'polypeptide(L)'
;MIDLFDSGKDFKTLAIEKINKELNEFHGDSYGSAVSTYVANVLRDFCEQDERFAEVVYKTKRSLSDCCAEIMRGCGKHISDIEVYRRATKMYFPDSEVNCVITIITGELPEDKYISKEPPKKKASKKDSAAKVKQDKPAKESPKKAEEAEVIQLTLF
;
A
#
# COMPACT_ATOMS: atom_id res chain seq x y z
N MET A 1 1.85 23.05 24.02
CA MET A 1 0.64 23.87 24.17
C MET A 1 -0.32 23.35 23.13
N ILE A 2 -1.18 22.40 23.51
CA ILE A 2 -2.24 21.90 22.62
C ILE A 2 -3.30 23.00 22.65
N ASP A 3 -3.58 23.60 21.51
CA ASP A 3 -4.54 24.70 21.42
C ASP A 3 -5.93 24.20 21.82
N LEU A 4 -6.47 24.78 22.88
CA LEU A 4 -7.79 24.48 23.47
C LEU A 4 -8.97 24.67 22.48
N PHE A 5 -8.68 25.18 21.27
CA PHE A 5 -9.64 25.47 20.19
C PHE A 5 -9.78 24.35 19.15
N ASP A 6 -8.95 23.30 19.19
CA ASP A 6 -9.03 22.20 18.21
C ASP A 6 -10.03 21.11 18.58
N SER A 7 -10.70 21.22 19.73
CA SER A 7 -11.57 20.19 20.31
C SER A 7 -12.86 19.86 19.51
N GLY A 8 -13.01 20.40 18.31
CA GLY A 8 -14.14 20.16 17.40
C GLY A 8 -13.77 20.05 15.92
N LYS A 9 -12.49 19.97 15.57
CA LYS A 9 -12.07 19.73 14.18
C LYS A 9 -11.95 18.24 13.92
N ASP A 10 -12.56 17.78 12.84
CA ASP A 10 -12.34 16.43 12.33
C ASP A 10 -11.01 16.38 11.56
N PHE A 11 -9.92 16.12 12.29
CA PHE A 11 -8.59 16.02 11.69
C PHE A 11 -8.47 14.88 10.69
N LYS A 12 -9.27 13.81 10.81
CA LYS A 12 -9.22 12.68 9.89
C LYS A 12 -9.64 13.15 8.50
N THR A 13 -10.80 13.78 8.40
CA THR A 13 -11.29 14.33 7.12
C THR A 13 -10.33 15.38 6.55
N LEU A 14 -9.86 16.32 7.37
CA LEU A 14 -8.94 17.36 6.92
C LEU A 14 -7.60 16.82 6.41
N ALA A 15 -7.04 15.80 7.08
CA ALA A 15 -5.80 15.15 6.67
C ALA A 15 -5.99 14.38 5.36
N ILE A 16 -7.10 13.65 5.21
CA ILE A 16 -7.43 12.92 3.99
C ILE A 16 -7.60 13.89 2.80
N GLU A 17 -8.30 15.00 2.99
CA GLU A 17 -8.45 16.04 1.98
C GLU A 17 -7.11 16.66 1.57
N LYS A 18 -6.24 16.96 2.55
CA LYS A 18 -4.87 17.44 2.29
C LYS A 18 -4.08 16.42 1.46
N ILE A 19 -4.08 15.15 1.84
CA ILE A 19 -3.38 14.08 1.10
C ILE A 19 -3.94 13.97 -0.33
N ASN A 20 -5.26 14.00 -0.51
CA ASN A 20 -5.87 13.91 -1.84
C ASN A 20 -5.47 15.08 -2.73
N LYS A 21 -5.44 16.30 -2.17
CA LYS A 21 -4.97 17.48 -2.89
C LYS A 21 -3.50 17.35 -3.28
N GLU A 22 -2.63 16.98 -2.34
CA GLU A 22 -1.21 16.81 -2.58
C GLU A 22 -0.90 15.68 -3.57
N LEU A 23 -1.72 14.63 -3.61
CA LEU A 23 -1.60 13.55 -4.60
C LEU A 23 -1.95 14.04 -6.01
N ASN A 24 -2.98 14.87 -6.14
CA ASN A 24 -3.36 15.46 -7.43
C ASN A 24 -2.32 16.46 -7.94
N GLU A 25 -1.69 17.19 -7.03
CA GLU A 25 -0.61 18.16 -7.31
C GLU A 25 0.79 17.51 -7.24
N PHE A 26 0.87 16.18 -7.20
CA PHE A 26 2.11 15.47 -6.94
C PHE A 26 3.11 15.66 -8.08
N HIS A 27 4.35 15.98 -7.70
CA HIS A 27 5.49 16.08 -8.60
C HIS A 27 6.69 15.41 -7.93
N GLY A 28 7.26 14.40 -8.58
CA GLY A 28 8.40 13.65 -8.05
C GLY A 28 9.20 13.00 -9.17
N ASP A 29 10.31 12.37 -8.80
CA ASP A 29 11.12 11.57 -9.73
C ASP A 29 10.41 10.24 -10.07
N SER A 30 11.07 9.38 -10.85
CA SER A 30 10.51 8.08 -11.24
C SER A 30 10.25 7.16 -10.05
N TYR A 31 11.05 7.27 -8.97
CA TYR A 31 10.89 6.45 -7.78
C TYR A 31 9.72 6.92 -6.93
N GLY A 32 9.63 8.22 -6.67
CA GLY A 32 8.51 8.84 -5.95
C GLY A 32 7.19 8.63 -6.69
N SER A 33 7.18 8.78 -8.01
CA SER A 33 5.99 8.54 -8.84
C SER A 33 5.53 7.08 -8.81
N ALA A 34 6.45 6.12 -8.62
CA ALA A 34 6.10 4.70 -8.55
C ALA A 34 5.34 4.34 -7.26
N VAL A 35 5.55 5.10 -6.18
CA VAL A 35 4.96 4.78 -4.86
C VAL A 35 3.91 5.77 -4.38
N SER A 36 3.82 6.96 -4.96
CA SER A 36 3.01 8.07 -4.44
C SER A 36 1.56 7.70 -4.15
N THR A 37 0.91 7.00 -5.08
CA THR A 37 -0.48 6.54 -4.90
C THR A 37 -0.63 5.59 -3.71
N TYR A 38 0.30 4.64 -3.56
CA TYR A 38 0.25 3.65 -2.49
C TYR A 38 0.59 4.27 -1.13
N VAL A 39 1.60 5.14 -1.08
CA VAL A 39 1.96 5.91 0.12
C VAL A 39 0.79 6.78 0.55
N ALA A 40 0.14 7.47 -0.39
CA ALA A 40 -1.02 8.30 -0.08
C ALA A 40 -2.19 7.48 0.48
N ASN A 41 -2.46 6.29 -0.05
CA ASN A 41 -3.51 5.41 0.47
C ASN A 41 -3.19 4.98 1.91
N VAL A 42 -1.97 4.51 2.16
CA VAL A 42 -1.55 4.06 3.49
C VAL A 42 -1.55 5.21 4.51
N LEU A 43 -1.14 6.41 4.12
CA LEU A 43 -1.24 7.57 5.01
C LEU A 43 -2.70 7.92 5.36
N ARG A 44 -3.64 7.74 4.42
CA ARG A 44 -5.07 7.92 4.68
C ARG A 44 -5.56 6.86 5.69
N ASP A 45 -5.20 5.60 5.50
CA ASP A 45 -5.54 4.52 6.42
C ASP A 45 -5.00 4.79 7.84
N PHE A 46 -3.76 5.29 7.96
CA PHE A 46 -3.19 5.67 9.26
C PHE A 46 -3.89 6.87 9.90
N CYS A 47 -4.33 7.85 9.11
CA CYS A 47 -5.16 8.95 9.63
C CYS A 47 -6.51 8.45 10.14
N GLU A 48 -7.09 7.44 9.50
CA GLU A 48 -8.33 6.82 9.98
C GLU A 48 -8.12 6.03 11.28
N GLN A 49 -6.98 5.36 11.42
CA GLN A 49 -6.61 4.57 12.61
C GLN A 49 -6.29 5.44 13.83
N ASP A 50 -5.55 6.55 13.67
CA ASP A 50 -5.11 7.40 14.78
C ASP A 50 -5.37 8.89 14.49
N GLU A 51 -6.19 9.51 15.35
CA GLU A 51 -6.54 10.94 15.26
C GLU A 51 -5.34 11.87 15.48
N ARG A 52 -4.40 11.50 16.36
CA ARG A 52 -3.16 12.27 16.56
C ARG A 52 -2.30 12.21 15.31
N PHE A 53 -2.29 11.06 14.63
CA PHE A 53 -1.59 10.93 13.36
C PHE A 53 -2.18 11.87 12.31
N ALA A 54 -3.51 11.85 12.17
CA ALA A 54 -4.23 12.75 11.27
C ALA A 54 -3.95 14.23 11.59
N GLU A 55 -3.96 14.62 12.86
CA GLU A 55 -3.65 15.98 13.30
C GLU A 55 -2.26 16.42 12.84
N VAL A 56 -1.23 15.57 13.02
CA VAL A 56 0.14 15.89 12.60
C VAL A 56 0.27 15.95 11.07
N VAL A 57 -0.38 15.03 10.35
CA VAL A 57 -0.42 15.04 8.88
C VAL A 57 -1.06 16.33 8.35
N TYR A 58 -2.13 16.80 8.99
CA TYR A 58 -2.79 18.04 8.62
C TYR A 58 -1.93 19.28 8.95
N LYS A 59 -1.36 19.34 10.17
CA LYS A 59 -0.59 20.49 10.65
C LYS A 59 0.80 20.61 10.04
N THR A 60 1.38 19.52 9.54
CA THR A 60 2.72 19.58 8.95
C THR A 60 2.74 20.38 7.64
N LYS A 61 3.82 21.13 7.44
CA LYS A 61 4.09 21.86 6.21
C LYS A 61 4.68 20.98 5.11
N ARG A 62 5.14 19.77 5.46
CA ARG A 62 5.72 18.86 4.48
C ARG A 62 4.61 18.25 3.61
N SER A 63 4.91 18.10 2.33
CA SER A 63 4.02 17.55 1.32
C SER A 63 4.21 16.04 1.13
N LEU A 64 3.26 15.40 0.46
CA LEU A 64 3.39 14.03 -0.03
C LEU A 64 4.60 13.85 -0.95
N SER A 65 4.95 14.87 -1.74
CA SER A 65 6.16 14.86 -2.59
C SER A 65 7.43 14.79 -1.74
N ASP A 66 7.51 15.58 -0.67
CA ASP A 66 8.63 15.51 0.28
C ASP A 66 8.69 14.15 0.97
N CYS A 67 7.53 13.57 1.29
CA CYS A 67 7.41 12.24 1.87
C CYS A 67 7.99 11.17 0.96
N CYS A 68 7.55 11.14 -0.30
CA CYS A 68 8.02 10.17 -1.28
C CYS A 68 9.52 10.32 -1.57
N ALA A 69 10.03 11.55 -1.64
CA ALA A 69 11.46 11.82 -1.81
C ALA A 69 12.29 11.29 -0.63
N GLU A 70 11.84 11.51 0.60
CA GLU A 70 12.51 11.03 1.81
C GLU A 70 12.46 9.50 1.93
N ILE A 71 11.31 8.88 1.62
CA ILE A 71 11.18 7.41 1.57
C ILE A 71 12.19 6.81 0.59
N MET A 72 12.30 7.39 -0.61
CA MET A 72 13.16 6.89 -1.68
C MET A 72 14.62 7.28 -1.52
N ARG A 73 14.94 8.15 -0.57
CA ARG A 73 16.32 8.57 -0.33
C ARG A 73 17.19 7.37 0.05
N GLY A 74 18.27 7.20 -0.70
CA GLY A 74 19.20 6.09 -0.51
C GLY A 74 18.62 4.72 -0.85
N CYS A 75 17.45 4.65 -1.50
CA CYS A 75 16.94 3.40 -2.06
C CYS A 75 17.88 2.92 -3.17
N GLY A 76 18.21 1.64 -3.16
CA GLY A 76 18.98 1.00 -4.22
C GLY A 76 18.11 0.71 -5.43
N LYS A 77 18.05 -0.55 -5.84
CA LYS A 77 17.19 -1.00 -6.95
C LYS A 77 15.81 -1.46 -6.49
N HIS A 78 15.60 -1.64 -5.20
CA HIS A 78 14.40 -2.19 -4.60
C HIS A 78 14.25 -1.72 -3.16
N ILE A 79 13.00 -1.65 -2.71
CA ILE A 79 12.59 -1.37 -1.34
C ILE A 79 11.34 -2.21 -1.07
N SER A 80 11.23 -2.80 0.11
CA SER A 80 10.05 -3.55 0.51
C SER A 80 8.92 -2.61 0.94
N ASP A 81 7.66 -2.98 0.71
CA ASP A 81 6.50 -2.18 1.11
C ASP A 81 6.50 -1.84 2.61
N ILE A 82 6.90 -2.78 3.48
CA ILE A 82 7.03 -2.53 4.93
C ILE A 82 7.98 -1.37 5.24
N GLU A 83 9.11 -1.29 4.54
CA GLU A 83 10.11 -0.24 4.75
C GLU A 83 9.62 1.11 4.20
N VAL A 84 8.86 1.09 3.10
CA VAL A 84 8.16 2.28 2.59
C VAL A 84 7.23 2.83 3.67
N TYR A 85 6.42 1.98 4.31
CA TYR A 85 5.46 2.42 5.33
C TYR A 85 6.15 2.88 6.63
N ARG A 86 7.23 2.20 7.04
CA ARG A 86 8.07 2.63 8.18
C ARG A 86 8.66 4.02 7.95
N ARG A 87 9.20 4.29 6.76
CA ARG A 87 9.75 5.60 6.43
C ARG A 87 8.67 6.67 6.34
N ALA A 88 7.51 6.33 5.77
CA ALA A 88 6.37 7.24 5.66
C ALA A 88 5.88 7.71 7.03
N THR A 89 5.67 6.78 7.97
CA THR A 89 5.21 7.10 9.33
C THR A 89 6.24 7.88 10.13
N LYS A 90 7.52 7.50 10.05
CA LYS A 90 8.63 8.19 10.71
C LYS A 90 8.79 9.66 10.32
N MET A 91 8.33 10.03 9.13
CA MET A 91 8.33 11.43 8.70
C MET A 91 7.43 12.32 9.56
N TYR A 92 6.32 11.77 10.06
CA TYR A 92 5.35 12.49 10.89
C TYR A 92 5.61 12.23 12.39
N PHE A 93 6.01 11.01 12.75
CA PHE A 93 6.31 10.60 14.12
C PHE A 93 7.65 9.86 14.15
N PRO A 94 8.77 10.52 14.49
CA PRO A 94 10.10 9.93 14.41
C PRO A 94 10.25 8.58 15.16
N ASP A 95 9.53 8.44 16.27
CA ASP A 95 9.54 7.25 17.13
C ASP A 95 8.43 6.24 16.78
N SER A 96 7.76 6.39 15.64
CA SER A 96 6.70 5.46 15.23
C SER A 96 7.24 4.11 14.80
N GLU A 97 6.47 3.07 15.11
CA GLU A 97 6.67 1.72 14.63
C GLU A 97 5.51 1.30 13.72
N VAL A 98 5.82 0.59 12.64
CA VAL A 98 4.82 -0.03 11.76
C VAL A 98 4.93 -1.53 11.92
N ASN A 99 3.84 -2.14 12.38
CA ASN A 99 3.69 -3.58 12.48
C ASN A 99 2.75 -4.07 11.37
N CYS A 100 3.22 -5.04 10.58
CA CYS A 100 2.41 -5.70 9.57
C CYS A 100 2.17 -7.15 9.96
N VAL A 101 0.88 -7.50 10.10
CA VAL A 101 0.43 -8.87 10.30
C VAL A 101 -0.15 -9.36 8.98
N ILE A 102 0.55 -10.28 8.32
CA ILE A 102 0.09 -10.90 7.07
C ILE A 102 -0.40 -12.30 7.41
N THR A 103 -1.65 -12.59 7.03
CA THR A 103 -2.29 -13.88 7.25
C THR A 103 -2.66 -14.49 5.91
N ILE A 104 -2.19 -15.71 5.65
CA ILE A 104 -2.70 -16.53 4.54
C ILE A 104 -3.84 -17.40 5.05
N ILE A 105 -4.92 -17.43 4.27
CA ILE A 105 -6.05 -18.35 4.44
C ILE A 105 -5.93 -19.37 3.32
N THR A 106 -5.54 -20.60 3.65
CA THR A 106 -5.42 -21.68 2.66
C THR A 106 -6.80 -22.28 2.35
N GLY A 107 -6.99 -22.67 1.08
CA GLY A 107 -8.10 -23.55 0.68
C GLY A 107 -7.72 -25.03 0.79
N GLU A 108 -8.44 -25.88 0.08
CA GLU A 108 -8.09 -27.31 -0.04
C GLU A 108 -6.71 -27.50 -0.70
N LEU A 109 -6.09 -28.64 -0.39
CA LEU A 109 -4.81 -29.02 -1.01
C LEU A 109 -4.96 -29.05 -2.54
N PRO A 110 -4.07 -28.38 -3.29
CA PRO A 110 -4.14 -28.40 -4.75
C PRO A 110 -3.95 -29.82 -5.32
N GLU A 111 -4.63 -30.14 -6.43
CA GLU A 111 -4.48 -31.43 -7.11
C GLU A 111 -3.02 -31.67 -7.60
N ASP A 112 -2.59 -32.94 -7.68
CA ASP A 112 -1.22 -33.33 -8.10
C ASP A 112 -0.77 -32.72 -9.43
N LYS A 113 -1.70 -32.48 -10.36
CA LYS A 113 -1.42 -31.82 -11.65
C LYS A 113 -0.92 -30.38 -11.49
N TYR A 114 -1.32 -29.69 -10.42
CA TYR A 114 -0.83 -28.35 -10.09
C TYR A 114 0.53 -28.42 -9.41
N ILE A 115 0.73 -29.39 -8.52
CA ILE A 115 2.00 -29.60 -7.80
C ILE A 115 3.11 -29.98 -8.80
N SER A 116 2.78 -30.80 -9.80
CA SER A 116 3.72 -31.31 -10.80
C SER A 116 3.91 -30.38 -12.00
N LYS A 117 3.27 -29.21 -12.02
CA LYS A 117 3.34 -28.31 -13.17
C LYS A 117 4.72 -27.67 -13.27
N GLU A 118 5.49 -28.05 -14.28
CA GLU A 118 6.78 -27.42 -14.56
C GLU A 118 6.63 -25.92 -14.91
N PRO A 119 7.59 -25.07 -14.52
CA PRO A 119 7.57 -23.66 -14.89
C PRO A 119 7.61 -23.51 -16.41
N PRO A 120 6.87 -22.55 -16.99
CA PRO A 120 6.89 -22.34 -18.43
C PRO A 120 8.32 -22.01 -18.90
N LYS A 121 8.85 -22.81 -19.85
CA LYS A 121 10.16 -22.57 -20.46
C LYS A 121 10.18 -21.18 -21.11
N LYS A 122 11.02 -20.28 -20.62
CA LYS A 122 11.19 -18.91 -21.15
C LYS A 122 11.57 -18.99 -22.63
N LYS A 123 10.65 -18.65 -23.54
CA LYS A 123 11.00 -18.39 -24.95
C LYS A 123 11.75 -17.06 -25.00
N ALA A 124 12.99 -17.08 -25.46
CA ALA A 124 13.73 -15.87 -25.79
C ALA A 124 12.96 -15.11 -26.90
N SER A 125 12.40 -13.95 -26.56
CA SER A 125 11.60 -13.14 -27.47
C SER A 125 12.48 -12.38 -28.47
N LYS A 126 12.37 -12.74 -29.75
CA LYS A 126 12.62 -11.81 -30.87
C LYS A 126 11.34 -11.01 -31.17
N LYS A 127 11.56 -9.76 -31.58
CA LYS A 127 10.61 -8.64 -31.74
C LYS A 127 9.46 -8.84 -32.76
N ASP A 128 8.44 -8.00 -32.52
CA ASP A 128 7.43 -7.38 -33.42
C ASP A 128 6.26 -8.22 -33.97
N SER A 129 5.04 -7.90 -33.50
CA SER A 129 3.98 -7.18 -34.27
C SER A 129 2.56 -7.53 -33.81
N ALA A 130 1.64 -6.59 -34.04
CA ALA A 130 0.30 -6.44 -33.48
C ALA A 130 -0.82 -7.37 -34.00
N ALA A 131 -1.85 -7.58 -33.17
CA ALA A 131 -3.31 -7.50 -33.45
C ALA A 131 -4.12 -8.29 -32.37
N LYS A 132 -4.98 -7.65 -31.54
CA LYS A 132 -6.46 -7.51 -31.70
C LYS A 132 -7.18 -8.90 -31.57
N VAL A 133 -8.11 -9.23 -30.65
CA VAL A 133 -9.38 -8.61 -30.20
C VAL A 133 -10.12 -9.56 -29.20
N LYS A 134 -10.98 -8.98 -28.34
CA LYS A 134 -12.19 -9.49 -27.58
C LYS A 134 -12.00 -10.49 -26.43
N GLN A 135 -12.35 -10.15 -25.18
CA GLN A 135 -13.70 -10.00 -24.55
C GLN A 135 -14.51 -11.30 -24.51
N ASP A 136 -14.64 -11.87 -23.31
CA ASP A 136 -15.96 -12.28 -22.79
C ASP A 136 -16.00 -12.19 -21.25
N LYS A 137 -17.17 -11.78 -20.76
CA LYS A 137 -17.52 -11.48 -19.35
C LYS A 137 -18.40 -12.64 -18.80
N PRO A 138 -18.87 -12.61 -17.54
CA PRO A 138 -18.70 -13.69 -16.57
C PRO A 138 -19.98 -14.53 -16.33
N ALA A 139 -19.82 -15.71 -15.74
CA ALA A 139 -20.92 -16.45 -15.10
C ALA A 139 -20.70 -16.57 -13.59
N LYS A 140 -21.81 -16.58 -12.85
CA LYS A 140 -22.03 -16.12 -11.48
C LYS A 140 -22.36 -17.30 -10.54
N GLU A 141 -21.85 -17.26 -9.30
CA GLU A 141 -22.38 -17.75 -7.98
C GLU A 141 -22.90 -19.21 -7.84
N SER A 142 -22.81 -19.96 -6.73
CA SER A 142 -22.33 -19.83 -5.32
C SER A 142 -22.53 -21.23 -4.64
N PRO A 143 -22.68 -21.38 -3.30
CA PRO A 143 -21.69 -21.43 -2.21
C PRO A 143 -21.62 -22.82 -1.52
N LYS A 144 -20.56 -23.14 -0.76
CA LYS A 144 -20.67 -24.06 0.41
C LYS A 144 -19.47 -24.05 1.35
N LYS A 145 -19.80 -23.69 2.61
CA LYS A 145 -19.31 -24.13 3.92
C LYS A 145 -17.82 -23.90 4.29
N ALA A 146 -17.62 -22.98 5.25
CA ALA A 146 -16.36 -22.74 5.92
C ALA A 146 -16.03 -23.90 6.88
N GLU A 147 -14.87 -24.50 6.70
CA GLU A 147 -14.17 -25.35 7.66
C GLU A 147 -12.82 -24.69 7.92
N GLU A 148 -12.38 -24.67 9.18
CA GLU A 148 -11.33 -23.81 9.73
C GLU A 148 -10.03 -23.91 8.92
N ALA A 149 -9.71 -22.85 8.18
CA ALA A 149 -8.47 -22.75 7.43
C ALA A 149 -7.26 -22.63 8.36
N GLU A 150 -6.20 -23.37 8.06
CA GLU A 150 -4.92 -23.29 8.78
C GLU A 150 -4.30 -21.90 8.54
N VAL A 151 -4.29 -21.08 9.60
CA VAL A 151 -3.85 -19.68 9.56
C VAL A 151 -2.35 -19.62 9.75
N ILE A 152 -1.59 -19.30 8.71
CA ILE A 152 -0.15 -18.98 8.86
C ILE A 152 -0.01 -17.46 8.98
N GLN A 153 0.54 -17.01 10.11
CA GLN A 153 0.82 -15.60 10.39
C GLN A 153 2.31 -15.29 10.14
N LEU A 154 2.58 -14.27 9.35
CA LEU A 154 3.90 -13.66 9.17
C LEU A 154 3.91 -12.32 9.90
N THR A 155 4.78 -12.20 10.91
CA THR A 155 5.09 -10.92 11.56
C THR A 155 6.43 -10.42 11.02
N LEU A 156 6.43 -9.25 10.37
CA LEU A 156 7.64 -8.59 9.90
C LEU A 156 8.10 -7.59 10.97
N PHE A 157 9.08 -8.00 11.79
CA PHE A 157 9.76 -7.14 12.77
C PHE A 157 10.82 -6.24 12.12
#